data_AF-A0A7W8R1X8-F1
#
_entry.id   AF-A0A7W8R1X8-F1
#
_cell.length_a   1.000
_cell.length_b   1.000
_cell.length_c   1.000
_cell.angle_alpha   90.00
_cell.angle_beta   90.00
_cell.angle_gamma   90.00
#
_symmetry.space_group_name_H-M   'P 1'
#
loop_
_entity.id
_entity.type
_entity.pdbx_description
1 polymer ?
#
loop_
_entity_poly.entity_id
_entity_poly.type
_entity_poly.pdbx_seq_one_letter_code
_entity_poly.pdbx_strand_id
1 'polypeptide(L)' 'MRRKELKLSQSYVADLADVSLNTISKIERGEANPTLDVLQKIGDVLGMELKLEIKGLNKLGYAFGSGISE' A
#
# COMPACT_ATOMS: atom_id res chain seq x y z
N MET A 1 -5.43 -4.39 -7.02
CA MET A 1 -4.57 -4.63 -5.84
C MET A 1 -3.29 -5.31 -6.31
N ARG A 2 -2.13 -4.81 -5.84
CA ARG A 2 -0.78 -5.30 -6.16
C ARG A 2 -0.63 -6.82 -6.13
N ARG A 3 -1.27 -7.51 -5.17
CA ARG A 3 -1.30 -8.97 -5.08
C ARG A 3 -1.64 -9.67 -6.40
N LYS A 4 -2.66 -9.18 -7.13
CA LYS A 4 -3.12 -9.80 -8.38
C LYS A 4 -2.09 -9.65 -9.50
N GLU A 5 -1.35 -8.55 -9.54
CA GLU A 5 -0.24 -8.34 -10.49
C GLU A 5 0.91 -9.31 -10.21
N LEU A 6 1.18 -9.59 -8.93
CA LEU A 6 2.17 -10.57 -8.48
C LEU A 6 1.66 -12.03 -8.59
N LYS A 7 0.43 -12.26 -9.03
CA LYS A 7 -0.22 -13.58 -9.15
C LYS A 7 -0.23 -14.40 -7.85
N LEU A 8 -0.25 -13.73 -6.69
CA LEU A 8 -0.29 -14.39 -5.38
C LEU A 8 -1.73 -14.68 -4.95
N SER A 9 -1.98 -15.77 -4.23
CA SER A 9 -3.29 -16.02 -3.62
C SER A 9 -3.47 -15.17 -2.35
N GLN A 10 -4.72 -14.99 -1.90
CA GLN A 10 -4.99 -14.28 -0.65
C GLN A 10 -4.45 -15.05 0.57
N SER A 11 -4.55 -16.39 0.57
CA SER A 11 -4.02 -17.22 1.65
C SER A 11 -2.51 -17.10 1.75
N TYR A 12 -1.80 -17.13 0.62
CA TYR A 12 -0.35 -17.00 0.60
C TYR A 12 0.13 -15.65 1.18
N VAL A 13 -0.54 -14.55 0.84
CA VAL A 13 -0.22 -13.24 1.44
C VAL A 13 -0.56 -13.21 2.93
N ALA A 14 -1.70 -13.79 3.33
CA ALA A 14 -2.11 -13.86 4.72
C ALA A 14 -1.07 -14.62 5.58
N ASP A 15 -0.61 -15.76 5.08
CA ASP A 15 0.38 -16.61 5.75
C ASP A 15 1.73 -15.88 5.88
N LEU A 16 2.21 -15.24 4.80
CA LEU A 16 3.50 -14.52 4.83
C LEU A 16 3.45 -13.25 5.69
N ALA A 17 2.32 -12.55 5.71
CA ALA A 17 2.16 -11.32 6.48
C ALA A 17 1.76 -11.57 7.94
N ASP A 18 1.59 -12.83 8.35
CA ASP A 18 1.10 -13.24 9.68
C ASP A 18 -0.22 -12.54 10.05
N VAL A 19 -1.19 -12.60 9.14
CA VAL A 19 -2.53 -12.04 9.32
C VAL A 19 -3.60 -13.04 8.87
N SER A 20 -4.84 -12.89 9.35
CA SER A 20 -5.91 -13.78 8.91
C SER A 20 -6.27 -13.57 7.44
N LEU A 21 -6.64 -14.66 6.74
CA LEU A 21 -7.20 -14.58 5.38
C LEU A 21 -8.42 -13.65 5.30
N ASN A 22 -9.25 -13.65 6.35
CA ASN A 22 -10.39 -12.74 6.46
C ASN A 22 -9.96 -11.26 6.46
N THR A 23 -8.84 -10.93 7.10
CA THR A 23 -8.26 -9.58 7.11
C THR A 23 -7.91 -9.14 5.69
N ILE A 24 -7.16 -9.96 4.94
CA ILE A 24 -6.83 -9.68 3.53
C ILE A 24 -8.10 -9.51 2.69
N SER A 25 -9.06 -10.41 2.87
CA SER A 25 -10.32 -10.40 2.14
C SER A 25 -11.14 -9.12 2.38
N LYS A 26 -11.24 -8.67 3.64
CA LYS A 26 -11.93 -7.42 4.02
C LYS A 26 -11.19 -6.18 3.54
N ILE A 27 -9.85 -6.18 3.59
CA ILE A 27 -9.03 -5.09 3.05
C ILE A 27 -9.29 -4.93 1.55
N GLU A 28 -9.31 -6.04 0.79
CA GLU A 28 -9.57 -6.02 -0.65
C GLU A 28 -10.98 -5.53 -1.02
N ARG A 29 -11.95 -5.67 -0.12
CA ARG A 29 -13.31 -5.15 -0.29
C ARG A 29 -13.51 -3.73 0.26
N GLY A 30 -12.51 -3.16 0.95
CA GLY A 30 -12.63 -1.85 1.61
C GLY A 30 -13.47 -1.85 2.90
N GLU A 31 -13.70 -3.03 3.50
CA GLU A 31 -14.51 -3.21 4.71
C GLU A 31 -13.67 -3.26 6.00
N ALA A 32 -12.34 -3.36 5.88
CA ALA A 32 -11.44 -3.47 7.02
C ALA A 32 -11.06 -2.10 7.60
N ASN A 33 -10.89 -2.05 8.93
CA ASN A 33 -10.20 -0.97 9.64
C ASN A 33 -8.88 -1.51 10.23
N PRO A 34 -7.85 -1.79 9.41
CA PRO A 34 -6.59 -2.36 9.87
C PRO A 34 -5.75 -1.33 10.64
N THR A 35 -4.90 -1.82 11.54
CA THR A 35 -3.83 -1.01 12.14
C THR A 35 -2.73 -0.70 11.12
N LEU A 36 -1.89 0.29 11.40
CA LEU A 36 -0.70 0.58 10.57
C LEU A 36 0.26 -0.62 10.49
N ASP A 37 0.41 -1.38 11.58
CA ASP A 37 1.23 -2.60 11.60
C ASP A 37 0.73 -3.63 10.58
N VAL A 38 -0.58 -3.87 10.52
CA VAL A 38 -1.18 -4.79 9.54
C VAL A 38 -0.95 -4.29 8.11
N LEU A 39 -1.12 -2.99 7.88
CA LEU A 39 -0.86 -2.40 6.56
C LEU A 39 0.62 -2.54 6.16
N GLN A 40 1.54 -2.34 7.10
CA GLN A 40 2.98 -2.47 6.87
C GLN A 40 3.35 -3.92 6.53
N LYS A 41 2.91 -4.90 7.32
CA LYS A 41 3.16 -6.34 7.08
C LYS A 41 2.69 -6.79 5.70
N ILE A 42 1.48 -6.37 5.31
CA ILE A 42 0.93 -6.68 3.98
C ILE A 42 1.74 -5.97 2.89
N GLY A 43 2.12 -4.71 3.13
CA GLY A 43 2.97 -3.93 2.23
C GLY A 43 4.30 -4.63 1.96
N ASP A 44 5.01 -5.03 3.01
CA ASP A 44 6.33 -5.68 2.94
C ASP A 44 6.28 -6.96 2.08
N VAL A 45 5.28 -7.82 2.30
CA VAL A 45 5.07 -9.04 1.50
C VAL A 45 4.79 -8.74 0.03
N LEU A 46 4.11 -7.62 -0.25
CA LEU A 46 3.77 -7.19 -1.60
C LEU A 46 4.88 -6.34 -2.27
N GLY A 47 6.01 -6.12 -1.58
CA GLY A 47 7.09 -5.25 -2.04
C GLY A 47 6.66 -3.78 -2.13
N MET A 48 5.86 -3.32 -1.17
CA MET A 48 5.33 -1.96 -1.08
C MET A 48 5.77 -1.28 0.21
N GLU A 49 5.91 0.04 0.15
CA GLU A 49 6.29 0.87 1.30
C GLU A 49 5.13 1.83 1.64
N LEU A 50 4.82 1.96 2.93
CA LEU A 50 3.84 2.94 3.40
C LEU A 50 4.54 4.29 3.61
N LYS A 51 4.13 5.32 2.86
CA LYS A 51 4.69 6.68 2.96
C LYS A 51 3.66 7.67 3.48
N LEU A 52 4.12 8.56 4.36
CA LEU A 52 3.38 9.74 4.78
C LEU A 52 3.96 10.96 4.07
N GLU A 53 3.08 11.79 3.51
CA GLU A 53 3.46 13.03 2.84
C GLU A 53 2.78 14.21 3.52
N ILE A 54 3.43 15.39 3.48
CA ILE A 54 2.80 16.61 3.98
C ILE A 54 1.64 16.96 3.06
N LYS A 55 0.44 17.11 3.63
CA LYS A 55 -0.76 17.56 2.91
C LYS A 55 -0.47 18.88 2.20
N GLY A 56 -0.54 18.89 0.87
CA GLY A 56 -0.40 20.11 0.06
C GLY A 56 0.91 20.29 -0.69
N LEU A 57 1.94 19.45 -0.48
CA LEU A 57 3.19 19.52 -1.27
C LEU A 57 2.97 19.19 -2.76
N ASN A 58 2.03 18.30 -3.09
CA ASN A 58 1.68 17.98 -4.49
C ASN A 58 1.09 19.18 -5.28
N LYS A 59 0.66 20.26 -4.61
CA LYS A 59 0.29 21.51 -5.29
C LYS A 59 1.51 22.38 -5.64
N LEU A 60 2.59 22.27 -4.89
CA LEU A 60 3.83 23.05 -5.12
C LEU A 60 4.70 22.43 -6.22
N GLY A 61 4.64 21.12 -6.45
CA GLY A 61 5.35 20.46 -7.55
C GLY A 61 4.99 21.01 -8.94
N TYR A 62 3.73 21.41 -9.16
CA TYR A 62 3.31 22.09 -10.41
C TYR A 62 3.83 23.54 -10.52
N ALA A 63 4.22 24.17 -9.41
CA ALA A 63 4.74 25.54 -9.38
C ALA A 63 6.27 25.61 -9.54
N PHE A 64 7.00 24.53 -9.22
CA PHE A 64 8.46 24.48 -9.31
C PHE A 64 9.00 23.61 -10.46
N GLY A 65 8.15 22.81 -11.13
CA GLY A 65 8.56 21.80 -12.12
C GLY A 65 8.70 22.24 -13.58
N SER A 66 8.69 23.53 -13.91
CA SER A 66 8.84 24.03 -15.29
C SER A 66 10.10 24.87 -15.55
N GLY A 67 11.10 24.83 -14.65
CA GLY A 67 12.25 25.74 -14.68
C GLY A 67 13.64 25.14 -14.57
N ILE A 68 13.84 23.82 -14.73
CA ILE A 68 15.19 23.24 -14.79
C ILE A 68 15.20 22.06 -15.77
N SER A 69 15.24 22.41 -17.05
CA SER A 69 15.91 21.61 -18.08
C SER A 69 17.34 22.13 -18.20
N GLU A 70 18.31 21.29 -17.87
CA GLU A 70 19.65 21.39 -18.48
C GLU A 70 19.56 21.22 -20.00
#